data_AF-A0AAE5H7K1-F1
#
_entry.id   AF-A0AAE5H7K1-F1
#
_cell.length_a   1.000
_cell.length_b   1.000
_cell.length_c   1.000
_cell.angle_alpha   90.00
_cell.angle_beta   90.00
_cell.angle_gamma   90.00
#
_symmetry.space_group_name_H-M   'P 1'
#
loop_
_entity.id
_entity.type
_entity.pdbx_description
1 polymer ?
#
loop_
_entity_poly.entity_id
_entity_poly.type
_entity_poly.pdbx_seq_one_letter_code
_entity_poly.pdbx_strand_id
1 'polypeptide(L)' 'MKTLILYDNTGRIFLQISNTYLTPEGGINYLEIEIPTGKRVFKVDTSVTPNVPVYEDIPKSEIDILKETVDALVLASLEG' A
#
# COMPACT_ATOMS: atom_id res chain seq x y z
N MET A 1 8.38 9.40 0.26
CA MET A 1 7.52 10.23 -0.63
C MET A 1 6.16 10.28 0.02
N LYS A 2 5.62 11.48 0.24
CA LYS A 2 4.30 11.65 0.82
C LYS A 2 3.21 11.29 -0.20
N THR A 3 2.19 10.61 0.27
CA THR A 3 0.98 10.24 -0.45
C THR A 3 -0.22 10.79 0.30
N LEU A 4 -1.08 11.51 -0.41
CA LEU A 4 -2.37 11.94 0.07
C LEU A 4 -3.38 10.80 -0.10
N ILE A 5 -4.08 10.45 0.96
CA ILE A 5 -5.13 9.42 0.96
C ILE A 5 -6.45 10.08 1.32
N LEU A 6 -7.44 9.95 0.45
CA LEU A 6 -8.82 10.38 0.70
C LEU A 6 -9.69 9.17 1.01
N TYR A 7 -10.50 9.28 2.06
CA TYR A 7 -11.31 8.16 2.56
C TYR A 7 -12.66 8.63 3.14
N ASP A 8 -13.62 7.71 3.23
CA ASP A 8 -14.90 7.98 3.92
C ASP A 8 -14.80 7.71 5.44
N ASN A 9 -15.91 7.95 6.15
CA ASN A 9 -16.04 7.69 7.58
C ASN A 9 -15.91 6.20 7.97
N THR A 10 -16.01 5.27 7.00
CA THR A 10 -15.78 3.83 7.22
C THR A 10 -14.33 3.42 7.04
N GLY A 11 -13.47 4.35 6.63
CA GLY A 11 -12.06 4.08 6.37
C GLY A 11 -11.77 3.53 4.98
N ARG A 12 -12.77 3.51 4.09
CA ARG A 12 -12.59 3.06 2.70
C ARG A 12 -11.90 4.16 1.90
N ILE A 13 -10.84 3.77 1.19
CA ILE A 13 -10.03 4.69 0.39
C ILE A 13 -10.67 4.85 -0.99
N PHE A 14 -10.85 6.10 -1.43
CA PHE A 14 -11.29 6.43 -2.79
C PHE A 14 -10.14 6.84 -3.70
N LEU A 15 -9.14 7.49 -3.11
CA LEU A 15 -8.08 8.11 -3.88
C LEU A 15 -6.76 8.10 -3.11
N GLN A 16 -5.69 7.75 -3.82
CA GLN A 16 -4.31 7.87 -3.36
C GLN A 16 -3.54 8.66 -4.41
N ILE A 17 -2.98 9.81 -4.04
CA ILE A 17 -2.19 10.65 -4.94
C ILE A 17 -0.81 10.83 -4.33
N SER A 18 0.22 10.51 -5.13
CA SER A 18 1.60 10.75 -4.77
C SER A 18 2.15 11.97 -5.52
N ASN A 19 3.20 12.58 -4.97
CA ASN A 19 3.96 13.68 -5.56
C ASN A 19 3.28 15.05 -5.45
N THR A 20 2.43 15.43 -6.42
CA THR A 20 1.81 16.76 -6.45
C THR A 20 0.31 16.63 -6.25
N TYR A 21 -0.19 17.17 -5.15
CA TYR A 21 -1.60 17.20 -4.80
C TYR A 21 -1.95 18.50 -4.08
N LEU A 22 -3.23 18.88 -4.13
CA LEU A 22 -3.78 19.93 -3.27
C LEU A 22 -4.28 19.27 -1.98
N THR A 23 -3.93 19.85 -0.83
CA THR A 23 -4.47 19.41 0.44
C THR A 23 -5.94 19.83 0.53
N PRO A 24 -6.88 18.90 0.83
CA PRO A 24 -8.28 19.26 0.98
C PRO A 24 -8.49 20.27 2.12
N GLU A 25 -9.36 21.25 1.91
CA GLU A 25 -9.80 22.17 2.95
C GLU A 25 -11.17 21.73 3.48
N GLY A 26 -11.26 21.39 4.77
CA GLY A 26 -12.53 21.09 5.44
C GLY A 26 -13.06 19.66 5.24
N GLY A 27 -14.31 19.52 4.80
CA GLY A 27 -15.18 18.34 4.95
C GLY A 27 -14.82 17.06 4.19
N ILE A 28 -13.54 16.86 3.87
CA ILE A 28 -13.00 15.64 3.26
C ILE A 28 -11.98 15.04 4.22
N ASN A 29 -12.19 13.80 4.65
CA ASN A 29 -11.19 13.12 5.47
C ASN A 29 -9.98 12.77 4.61
N TYR A 30 -8.79 13.15 5.08
CA TYR A 30 -7.54 12.82 4.43
C TYR A 30 -6.43 12.45 5.41
N LEU A 31 -5.42 11.75 4.90
CA LEU A 31 -4.16 11.48 5.58
C LEU A 31 -3.01 11.79 4.63
N GLU A 32 -1.97 12.44 5.13
CA GLU A 32 -0.71 12.61 4.43
C GLU A 32 0.34 11.73 5.08
N ILE A 33 0.75 10.66 4.39
CA ILE A 33 1.62 9.65 4.98
C ILE A 33 2.73 9.27 4.01
N GLU A 34 3.80 8.71 4.54
CA GLU A 34 4.76 7.95 3.74
C GLU A 34 4.39 6.47 3.80
N ILE A 35 4.34 5.83 2.63
CA ILE A 35 4.04 4.40 2.53
C ILE A 35 5.35 3.63 2.66
N PRO A 36 5.47 2.67 3.61
CA PRO A 36 6.65 1.83 3.72
C PRO A 36 6.92 1.03 2.45
N THR A 37 8.20 0.80 2.13
CA THR A 37 8.61 0.00 0.97
C THR A 37 7.99 -1.41 1.03
N GLY A 38 7.47 -1.88 -0.11
CA GLY A 38 6.83 -3.20 -0.21
C GLY A 38 5.43 -3.30 0.37
N LYS A 39 4.89 -2.20 0.93
CA LYS A 39 3.53 -2.13 1.46
C LYS A 39 2.63 -1.27 0.58
N ARG A 40 1.31 -1.51 0.66
CA ARG A 40 0.26 -0.62 0.17
C ARG A 40 -0.73 -0.31 1.28
N VAL A 41 -1.44 0.80 1.18
CA VAL A 41 -2.51 1.12 2.13
C VAL A 41 -3.77 0.36 1.74
N PHE A 42 -4.26 -0.44 2.67
CA PHE A 42 -5.45 -1.26 2.51
C PHE A 42 -6.72 -0.47 2.90
N LYS A 43 -6.67 0.19 4.05
CA LYS A 43 -7.77 1.02 4.59
C LYS A 43 -7.22 2.05 5.57
N VAL A 44 -8.09 2.92 6.06
CA VAL A 44 -7.85 3.78 7.21
C VAL A 44 -8.65 3.24 8.40
N ASP A 45 -8.03 3.16 9.57
CA ASP A 45 -8.73 2.90 10.82
C ASP A 45 -9.31 4.21 11.36
N THR A 46 -10.64 4.34 11.25
CA THR A 46 -11.41 5.50 11.72
C THR A 46 -11.94 5.34 13.14
N SER A 47 -11.60 4.25 13.85
CA SER A 47 -12.01 4.04 15.24
C SER A 47 -11.13 4.79 16.25
N VAL A 48 -9.98 5.32 15.80
CA VAL A 48 -8.99 6.03 16.62
C VAL A 48 -8.83 7.47 16.17
N THR A 49 -8.39 8.37 17.06
CA THR A 49 -8.14 9.78 16.72
C THR A 49 -6.74 10.20 17.17
N PRO A 50 -5.84 10.62 16.27
CA PRO A 50 -6.05 10.75 14.82
C PRO A 50 -6.24 9.39 14.12
N ASN A 51 -7.01 9.36 13.04
CA ASN A 51 -7.19 8.16 12.21
C ASN A 51 -5.83 7.67 11.70
N VAL A 52 -5.65 6.35 11.56
CA VAL A 52 -4.34 5.77 11.17
C VAL A 52 -4.45 4.87 9.94
N PRO A 53 -3.43 4.83 9.06
CA PRO A 53 -3.42 3.93 7.92
C PRO A 53 -3.20 2.48 8.37
N VAL A 54 -3.88 1.55 7.69
CA VAL A 54 -3.64 0.11 7.81
C VAL A 54 -2.97 -0.37 6.53
N TYR A 55 -1.81 -0.99 6.68
CA TYR A 55 -0.99 -1.45 5.56
C TYR A 55 -1.12 -2.95 5.34
N GLU A 56 -0.96 -3.38 4.10
CA GLU A 56 -0.77 -4.77 3.72
C GLU A 56 0.42 -4.89 2.76
N ASP A 57 0.93 -6.11 2.61
CA ASP A 57 1.99 -6.40 1.64
C ASP A 57 1.49 -6.23 0.20
N ILE A 58 2.33 -5.64 -0.65
CA ILE A 58 2.06 -5.64 -2.09
C ILE A 58 2.12 -7.10 -2.56
N PRO A 59 1.04 -7.62 -3.17
CA PRO A 59 1.07 -8.97 -3.69
C PRO A 59 2.14 -9.07 -4.79
N LYS A 60 2.91 -10.17 -4.76
CA LYS A 60 3.87 -10.46 -5.82
C LYS A 60 3.13 -10.55 -7.16
N SER A 61 3.77 -10.07 -8.22
CA SER A 61 3.24 -10.29 -9.56
C SER A 61 3.37 -11.78 -9.93
N GLU A 62 2.55 -12.24 -10.86
CA GLU A 62 2.67 -13.60 -11.40
C GLU A 62 4.08 -13.86 -11.97
N ILE A 63 4.70 -12.83 -12.57
CA ILE A 63 6.06 -12.90 -13.10
C ILE A 63 7.09 -13.08 -11.98
N ASP A 64 6.94 -12.38 -10.86
CA ASP A 64 7.87 -12.52 -9.73
C ASP A 64 7.74 -13.92 -9.10
N ILE A 65 6.51 -14.43 -8.98
CA ILE A 65 6.25 -15.79 -8.50
C ILE A 65 6.88 -16.83 -9.45
N LEU A 66 6.74 -16.63 -10.77
CA LEU A 66 7.35 -17.50 -11.78
C LEU A 66 8.88 -17.48 -11.72
N LYS A 67 9.49 -16.30 -11.57
CA LYS A 67 10.96 -16.18 -11.42
C LYS A 67 11.46 -16.93 -10.19
N GLU A 68 10.83 -16.72 -9.03
CA GLU A 68 11.19 -17.45 -7.80
C GLU A 68 11.05 -18.97 -7.96
N THR A 69 10.02 -19.41 -8.68
CA THR A 69 9.81 -20.83 -8.97
C THR A 69 10.92 -21.38 -9.87
N VAL A 70 11.30 -20.66 -10.92
CA VAL A 70 12.39 -21.05 -11.82
C VAL A 70 13.73 -21.08 -11.09
N ASP A 71 14.02 -20.05 -10.28
CA ASP A 71 15.27 -19.97 -9.51
C ASP A 71 15.38 -21.13 -8.51
N ALA A 72 14.28 -21.48 -7.83
CA ALA A 72 14.24 -22.62 -6.93
C ALA A 72 14.46 -23.96 -7.66
N LEU A 73 13.89 -24.13 -8.86
CA LEU A 73 14.09 -25.33 -9.67
C LEU A 73 15.54 -25.44 -10.19
N VAL A 74 16.12 -24.32 -10.63
CA VAL A 74 17.52 -24.29 -11.09
C VAL A 74 18.45 -24.65 -9.94
N LEU A 75 18.26 -24.08 -8.75
CA LEU A 75 19.07 -24.41 -7.57
C LEU A 75 18.98 -25.90 -7.23
N ALA A 76 17.77 -26.47 -7.19
CA ALA A 76 17.58 -27.89 -6.91
C ALA A 76 18.25 -28.80 -7.95
N SER A 77 18.32 -28.39 -9.22
CA SER A 77 19.01 -29.15 -10.28
C SER A 77 20.53 -29.08 -10.22
N LEU A 78 21.10 -28.11 -9.51
CA LEU A 78 22.55 -27.96 -9.32
C LEU A 78 23.06 -28.69 -8.07
N GLU A 79 22.17 -28.95 -7.12
CA GLU A 79 22.47 -29.65 -5.86
C GLU A 79 22.26 -31.18 -5.94
N GLY A 80 21.64 -31.68 -7.02
CA GLY A 80 21.39 -33.11 -7.27
C GLY A 80 22.26 -33.68 -8.37
#